data_AF-A0A1F8MB86-F1
#
_entry.id   AF-A0A1F8MB86-F1
#
_cell.length_a   1.000
_cell.length_b   1.000
_cell.length_c   1.000
_cell.angle_alpha   90.00
_cell.angle_beta   90.00
_cell.angle_gamma   90.00
#
_symmetry.space_group_name_H-M   'P 1'
#
loop_
_entity.id
_entity.type
_entity.pdbx_description
1 polymer ?
#
loop_
_entity_poly.entity_id
_entity_poly.type
_entity_poly.pdbx_seq_one_letter_code
_entity_poly.pdbx_strand_id
1 'polypeptide(L)' 'MADGKYQNMSDLARAMGISVSQVYRVREGKRGINEKFIIGAKMAFPEHRLDELFYFQSEQSSSNYVKSSTSTA' A
#
# COMPACT_ATOMS: atom_id res chain seq x y z
N MET A 1 5.29 0.20 11.25
CA MET A 1 4.66 1.52 11.06
C MET A 1 5.68 2.35 10.31
N ALA A 2 5.33 2.90 9.14
CA ALA A 2 6.26 3.52 8.20
C ALA A 2 7.17 4.56 8.88
N ASP A 3 8.42 4.18 9.12
CA ASP A 3 9.64 4.99 9.38
C ASP A 3 9.50 6.31 10.15
N GLY A 4 8.51 6.42 11.05
CA GLY A 4 8.28 7.61 11.87
C GLY A 4 7.84 8.87 11.11
N LYS A 5 7.73 8.87 9.78
CA LYS A 5 7.37 10.07 8.99
C LYS A 5 5.94 10.55 9.28
N TYR A 6 5.02 9.60 9.48
CA TYR A 6 3.62 9.88 9.79
C TYR A 6 3.22 9.17 11.08
N GLN A 7 2.71 9.92 12.05
CA GLN A 7 2.38 9.40 13.39
C GLN A 7 1.16 8.46 13.36
N ASN A 8 0.29 8.61 12.37
CA ASN A 8 -0.93 7.80 12.23
C ASN A 8 -1.40 7.74 10.76
N MET A 9 -2.43 6.93 10.53
CA MET A 9 -3.00 6.71 9.19
C MET A 9 -3.66 7.97 8.60
N SER A 10 -4.22 8.83 9.46
CA SER A 10 -4.87 10.07 9.01
C SER A 10 -3.84 11.06 8.47
N ASP A 11 -2.67 11.16 9.10
CA ASP A 11 -1.57 11.99 8.62
C ASP A 11 -1.02 11.50 7.28
N LEU A 12 -0.85 10.18 7.13
CA LEU A 12 -0.48 9.58 5.85
C LEU A 12 -1.51 9.89 4.77
N ALA A 13 -2.80 9.66 5.04
CA ALA A 13 -3.87 9.89 4.09
C ALA A 13 -3.94 11.36 3.65
N ARG A 14 -3.74 12.28 4.60
CA ARG A 14 -3.65 13.73 4.36
C ARG A 14 -2.48 14.06 3.44
N ALA A 15 -1.29 13.52 3.70
CA ALA A 15 -0.12 13.74 2.86
C ALA A 15 -0.28 13.15 1.45
N MET A 16 -0.99 12.03 1.33
CA MET A 16 -1.32 11.40 0.05
C MET A 16 -2.47 12.09 -0.71
N GLY A 17 -3.20 13.03 -0.09
CA GLY A 17 -4.35 13.68 -0.71
C GLY A 17 -5.54 12.72 -0.96
N ILE A 18 -5.70 11.68 -0.14
CA ILE A 18 -6.80 10.70 -0.23
C ILE A 18 -7.48 10.52 1.12
N SER A 19 -8.66 9.88 1.14
CA SER A 19 -9.35 9.60 2.39
C SER A 19 -8.71 8.43 3.14
N VAL A 20 -8.78 8.45 4.47
CA VAL A 20 -8.28 7.37 5.34
C VAL A 20 -8.90 6.02 4.98
N SER A 21 -10.20 6.02 4.61
CA SER A 21 -10.91 4.82 4.12
C SER A 21 -10.29 4.23 2.85
N GLN A 22 -9.77 5.06 1.93
CA GLN A 22 -9.06 4.56 0.75
C GLN A 22 -7.76 3.85 1.15
N VAL A 23 -7.01 4.42 2.09
CA VAL A 23 -5.77 3.80 2.59
C VAL A 23 -6.07 2.45 3.25
N TYR A 24 -7.08 2.37 4.11
CA TYR A 24 -7.48 1.10 4.73
C TYR A 24 -7.91 0.06 3.71
N ARG A 25 -8.75 0.43 2.72
CA ARG A 25 -9.20 -0.52 1.69
C ARG A 25 -8.07 -1.08 0.84
N VAL A 26 -7.08 -0.25 0.50
CA VAL A 26 -5.91 -0.72 -0.25
C VAL A 26 -5.03 -1.61 0.63
N ARG A 27 -4.79 -1.21 1.88
CA ARG A 27 -4.02 -2.01 2.85
C ARG A 27 -4.64 -3.38 3.13
N GLU A 28 -5.97 -3.45 3.22
CA GLU A 28 -6.71 -4.69 3.45
C GLU A 28 -6.88 -5.54 2.17
N GLY A 29 -6.39 -5.08 1.02
CA GLY A 29 -6.56 -5.77 -0.26
C GLY A 29 -7.99 -5.73 -0.81
N LYS A 30 -8.89 -4.96 -0.20
CA LYS A 30 -10.29 -4.80 -0.64
C LYS A 30 -10.43 -3.90 -1.86
N ARG A 31 -9.39 -3.14 -2.21
CA ARG A 31 -9.34 -2.29 -3.39
C ARG A 31 -7.94 -2.33 -4.00
N GLY A 32 -7.87 -2.46 -5.32
CA GLY A 32 -6.61 -2.33 -6.05
C GLY A 32 -6.01 -0.93 -5.93
N ILE A 33 -4.70 -0.85 -6.18
CA ILE A 33 -3.96 0.40 -6.27
C ILE A 33 -4.30 1.05 -7.62
N ASN A 34 -4.70 2.32 -7.60
CA ASN A 34 -4.98 3.09 -8.81
C ASN A 34 -4.00 4.25 -8.97
N GLU A 35 -4.06 4.94 -10.10
CA GLU A 35 -3.23 6.11 -10.41
C GLU A 35 -3.23 7.14 -9.28
N LYS A 36 -4.42 7.52 -8.76
CA LYS A 36 -4.54 8.48 -7.66
C LYS A 36 -3.79 8.03 -6.41
N PHE A 37 -3.80 6.74 -6.10
CA PHE A 37 -3.07 6.19 -4.96
C PHE A 37 -1.56 6.25 -5.18
N ILE A 38 -1.08 5.96 -6.39
CA ILE A 38 0.34 6.04 -6.76
C ILE A 38 0.84 7.49 -6.69
N ILE A 39 0.08 8.43 -7.28
CA ILE A 39 0.37 9.87 -7.20
C ILE A 39 0.43 10.30 -5.73
N GLY A 40 -0.56 9.92 -4.93
CA GLY A 40 -0.60 10.24 -3.51
C GLY A 40 0.60 9.68 -2.74
N ALA A 41 0.99 8.44 -3.01
CA ALA A 41 2.19 7.86 -2.41
C ALA A 41 3.45 8.65 -2.77
N LYS A 42 3.59 9.08 -4.04
CA LYS A 42 4.73 9.90 -4.46
C LYS A 42 4.73 11.29 -3.82
N MET A 43 3.55 11.88 -3.59
CA MET A 43 3.42 13.14 -2.85
C MET A 43 3.80 13.00 -1.37
N ALA A 44 3.40 11.89 -0.74
CA ALA A 44 3.76 11.60 0.65
C ALA A 44 5.25 11.24 0.80
N PHE A 45 5.85 10.59 -0.20
CA PHE A 45 7.25 10.17 -0.17
C PHE A 45 8.01 10.70 -1.40
N PRO A 46 8.24 12.03 -1.49
CA PRO A 46 8.86 12.65 -2.66
C PRO A 46 10.30 12.17 -2.89
N GLU A 47 11.03 11.89 -1.82
CA GLU A 47 12.43 11.43 -1.88
C GLU A 47 12.58 9.95 -2.25
N HIS A 48 11.49 9.17 -2.22
CA HIS A 48 11.55 7.73 -2.47
C HIS A 48 11.15 7.42 -3.91
N ARG A 49 11.81 6.43 -4.52
CA ARG A 49 11.45 5.94 -5.85
C ARG A 49 10.23 5.03 -5.78
N LEU A 50 9.51 4.87 -6.89
CA LEU A 50 8.30 4.05 -6.90
C LEU A 50 8.57 2.56 -6.61
N ASP A 51 9.73 2.05 -7.02
CA ASP A 51 10.19 0.68 -6.74
C ASP A 51 10.61 0.45 -5.29
N GLU A 52 10.84 1.53 -4.53
CA GLU A 52 11.04 1.47 -3.07
C GLU A 52 9.70 1.51 -2.32
N LEU A 53 8.66 2.05 -2.96
CA LEU A 53 7.31 2.20 -2.37
C LEU A 53 6.37 1.03 -2.70
N PHE A 54 6.55 0.41 -3.86
CA PHE A 54 5.66 -0.64 -4.37
C PHE A 54 6.46 -1.82 -4.92
N TYR A 55 5.97 -3.03 -4.63
CA TYR A 55 6.46 -4.23 -5.29
C TYR A 55 5.75 -4.38 -6.64
N PHE A 56 6.53 -4.36 -7.72
CA PHE A 56 6.05 -4.67 -9.05
C PHE A 56 6.25 -6.17 -9.30
N GLN A 57 5.15 -6.91 -9.40
CA GLN A 57 5.22 -8.30 -9.85
C GLN A 57 5.39 -8.29 -11.37
N SER A 58 6.57 -8.69 -11.86
CA SER A 58 6.70 -9.04 -13.27
C SER A 58 5.84 -10.28 -13.52
N GLU A 59 5.25 -10.41 -14.72
CA GLU A 59 4.31 -11.49 -15.07
C GLU A 59 4.90 -12.92 -15.00
N GLN A 60 6.09 -13.12 -14.42
CA GLN A 60 6.78 -14.40 -14.35
C GLN A 60 6.63 -15.17 -13.03
N SER A 61 5.92 -14.65 -12.02
CA SER A 61 5.65 -15.43 -10.79
C SER A 61 4.17 -15.76 -10.61
N SER A 62 3.63 -16.52 -11.55
CA SER A 62 2.53 -17.45 -11.30
C SER A 62 3.01 -18.61 -10.42
N SER A 63 3.41 -18.33 -9.18
CA SER A 63 3.69 -19.38 -8.18
C SER A 63 3.00 -18.98 -6.88
N ASN A 64 1.80 -19.55 -6.72
CA ASN A 64 1.16 -19.90 -5.46
C ASN A 64 1.44 -18.97 -4.27
N TYR A 65 0.70 -17.87 -4.17
CA TYR A 65 0.37 -17.32 -2.86
C TYR A 65 -0.40 -18.40 -2.10
N VAL A 66 0.33 -19.17 -1.29
CA VAL A 66 -0.23 -20.12 -0.33
C VAL A 66 -1.15 -19.30 0.57
N LYS A 67 -2.46 -19.50 0.43
CA LYS A 67 -3.40 -19.20 1.52
C LYS A 67 -2.86 -19.96 2.73
N SER A 68 -2.35 -19.25 3.72
CA SER A 68 -2.16 -19.81 5.05
C SER A 68 -3.56 -20.16 5.57
N SER A 69 -4.00 -21.36 5.25
CA SER A 69 -5.11 -22.04 5.91
C SER A 69 -4.72 -22.17 7.37
N THR A 70 -5.28 -21.34 8.24
CA THR A 70 -5.39 -21.69 9.65
C THR A 70 -6.49 -22.74 9.75
N SER A 71 -6.09 -24.01 9.62
CA SER A 71 -6.80 -25.11 10.30
C SER A 71 -6.51 -24.96 11.78
N THR A 72 -7.53 -24.67 12.57
CA THR A 72 -7.53 -24.98 14.01
C THR A 72 -8.47 -26.15 14.20
N ALA A 73 -7.93 -27.17 14.88
CA ALA A 73 -8.52 -28.46 15.21
C ALA A 73 -9.80 -28.36 16.04
#